data_AF-A0A431L9W4-F1
#
_entry.id   AF-A0A431L9W4-F1
#
_cell.length_a   1.000
_cell.length_b   1.000
_cell.length_c   1.000
_cell.angle_alpha   90.00
_cell.angle_beta   90.00
_cell.angle_gamma   90.00
#
_symmetry.space_group_name_H-M   'P 1'
#
loop_
_entity.id
_entity.type
_entity.pdbx_description
1 polymer ?
#
loop_
_entity_poly.entity_id
_entity_poly.type
_entity_poly.pdbx_seq_one_letter_code
_entity_poly.pdbx_strand_id
1 'polypeptide(L)'
;MAWIISEGVKMGKPESEIGKGNNVPNNVEQQTLLSQQVQSQAQRDAMTAAPSGAGERIWDVTKEGISKIPEGFINSLDPHNILPNVGMGVAIGAAARLILPEAGPVGKVAGAALGAYFVGEPLVKSYSLALAAKNMNDMHIASDHLGNTLGGMPVAMVEGGIGAKIGSGLMGRALATEAAAPFTNWKASMYGKADISMQSGMASVRNTMFERLGVGTPDAGPYAQGIVPPYMLETLAKNNPGNPDYLATIKRANDMRAAGQFASRNTARTNESGAREVYDAGGEEIHPGKLIRKEGQGPTGNSDVDNAYDYTGDVRKYYKEVHGRDSIDGKGMKLSSTVNYGDNFENAFWDGQQMTYGRPGAQSPFKTFIQRMITGHEMTHGVTEFEANVTYRGQPGALNESHSDVFGALVEQRALGQTADKANWLVGDGIWKEGVNGRALRDMKNPGTAYDDPQLGKDPQPAHMRDFVRTSRDNGGVHINSGIPNKAFADFATAVGGNAWEAPGKIWYEARANAGSDPSFAQFAYQTIEAAKRISPNDVPKLEKAWSDVGVTPSAKAAADVTPIVVNDNSDKKSA
;
A
#
# COMPACT_ATOMS: atom_id res chain seq x y z
N MET A 1 39.53 46.49 33.74
CA MET A 1 39.29 47.81 34.37
C MET A 1 37.78 47.93 34.56
N ALA A 2 37.13 47.50 35.64
CA ALA A 2 37.26 47.84 37.06
C ALA A 2 36.78 49.28 37.38
N TRP A 3 35.80 49.36 38.31
CA TRP A 3 35.38 50.47 39.20
C TRP A 3 34.22 51.42 38.78
N ILE A 4 33.31 51.93 39.64
CA ILE A 4 32.74 51.57 40.99
C ILE A 4 31.64 52.62 41.37
N ILE A 5 30.51 52.15 41.95
CA ILE A 5 29.66 52.55 43.13
C ILE A 5 29.40 54.03 43.55
N SER A 6 28.12 54.37 43.88
CA SER A 6 27.61 54.91 45.20
C SER A 6 26.09 55.21 45.15
N GLU A 7 25.18 54.52 45.85
CA GLU A 7 24.65 54.67 47.24
C GLU A 7 23.96 56.00 47.65
N GLY A 8 22.78 55.89 48.28
CA GLY A 8 22.12 56.97 49.06
C GLY A 8 20.63 56.77 49.40
N VAL A 9 20.33 56.28 50.61
CA VAL A 9 19.00 56.00 51.22
C VAL A 9 18.41 57.23 51.93
N LYS A 10 17.06 57.35 52.06
CA LYS A 10 16.37 57.88 53.26
C LYS A 10 14.84 57.59 53.31
N MET A 11 14.37 57.14 54.48
CA MET A 11 12.98 56.82 54.83
C MET A 11 12.21 58.00 55.46
N GLY A 12 10.87 57.96 55.39
CA GLY A 12 9.95 58.68 56.28
C GLY A 12 8.47 58.25 56.12
N LYS A 13 7.83 57.87 57.24
CA LYS A 13 6.37 57.67 57.48
C LYS A 13 5.99 58.60 58.66
N PRO A 14 4.72 59.06 58.89
CA PRO A 14 3.59 58.21 59.34
C PRO A 14 2.14 58.67 58.96
N GLU A 15 1.16 57.93 59.50
CA GLU A 15 -0.29 57.81 59.21
C GLU A 15 -1.23 58.97 59.65
N SER A 16 -2.37 59.15 58.98
CA SER A 16 -3.73 58.92 59.56
C SER A 16 -4.91 59.28 58.60
N GLU A 17 -5.78 58.28 58.44
CA GLU A 17 -7.26 58.23 58.33
C GLU A 17 -8.17 59.09 57.40
N ILE A 18 -8.86 58.33 56.53
CA ILE A 18 -10.31 58.29 56.23
C ILE A 18 -10.94 59.38 55.33
N GLY A 19 -11.42 58.95 54.15
CA GLY A 19 -12.74 59.35 53.68
C GLY A 19 -12.95 59.54 52.17
N LYS A 20 -13.27 58.43 51.49
CA LYS A 20 -14.03 58.32 50.22
C LYS A 20 -13.30 58.62 48.89
N GLY A 21 -12.97 57.55 48.17
CA GLY A 21 -12.72 57.55 46.73
C GLY A 21 -12.08 56.24 46.25
N ASN A 22 -12.90 55.32 45.74
CA ASN A 22 -12.60 54.21 44.82
C ASN A 22 -11.22 53.53 44.86
N ASN A 23 -11.16 52.29 45.36
CA ASN A 23 -10.46 51.19 44.69
C ASN A 23 -10.81 49.84 45.35
N VAL A 24 -11.32 48.91 44.55
CA VAL A 24 -11.49 47.49 44.90
C VAL A 24 -10.22 46.75 44.47
N PRO A 25 -9.59 45.97 45.36
CA PRO A 25 -8.75 44.87 44.91
C PRO A 25 -9.26 43.52 45.42
N ASN A 26 -9.36 42.61 44.46
CA ASN A 26 -9.51 41.16 44.51
C ASN A 26 -9.23 40.49 45.87
N ASN A 27 -10.29 40.00 46.50
CA ASN A 27 -10.25 39.06 47.62
C ASN A 27 -10.94 37.73 47.28
N VAL A 28 -10.84 37.29 46.02
CA VAL A 28 -11.33 35.98 45.58
C VAL A 28 -10.20 34.94 45.52
N GLU A 29 -8.95 35.33 45.26
CA GLU A 29 -7.84 34.36 45.12
C GLU A 29 -7.33 33.75 46.45
N GLN A 30 -7.42 34.47 47.58
CA GLN A 30 -6.88 33.93 48.84
C GLN A 30 -7.81 32.95 49.57
N GLN A 31 -9.12 32.93 49.27
CA GLN A 31 -10.03 31.89 49.78
C GLN A 31 -10.09 30.64 48.87
N THR A 32 -9.69 30.75 47.60
CA THR A 32 -9.54 29.59 46.71
C THR A 32 -8.23 28.83 46.94
N LEU A 33 -7.18 29.50 47.44
CA LEU A 33 -5.88 28.87 47.70
C LEU A 33 -5.81 28.04 49.00
N LEU A 34 -6.70 28.28 49.98
CA LEU A 34 -6.80 27.45 51.18
C LEU A 34 -7.87 26.34 51.11
N SER A 35 -8.67 26.28 50.05
CA SER A 35 -9.61 25.18 49.81
C SER A 35 -9.05 24.06 48.92
N GLN A 36 -7.82 24.20 48.39
CA GLN A 36 -7.17 23.18 47.57
C GLN A 36 -6.11 22.32 48.29
N GLN A 37 -5.89 22.49 49.60
CA GLN A 37 -4.78 21.83 50.30
C GLN A 37 -5.13 20.90 51.47
N VAL A 38 -6.36 20.39 51.55
CA VAL A 38 -6.63 19.17 52.32
C VAL A 38 -7.61 18.27 51.56
N GLN A 39 -7.18 17.75 50.41
CA GLN A 39 -7.74 16.47 49.97
C GLN A 39 -7.25 15.40 50.94
N SER A 40 -8.17 14.62 51.48
CA SER A 40 -7.82 13.50 52.36
C SER A 40 -6.93 12.51 51.60
N GLN A 41 -6.06 11.78 52.31
CA GLN A 41 -5.24 10.73 51.71
C GLN A 41 -6.10 9.78 50.87
N ALA A 42 -7.31 9.43 51.34
CA ALA A 42 -8.29 8.61 50.63
C ALA A 42 -8.79 9.20 49.30
N GLN A 43 -8.85 10.53 49.13
CA GLN A 43 -9.24 11.17 47.86
C GLN A 43 -8.08 11.24 46.86
N ARG A 44 -6.84 11.42 47.35
CA ARG A 44 -5.64 11.27 46.50
C ARG A 44 -5.45 9.83 46.06
N ASP A 45 -5.65 8.88 46.97
CA ASP A 45 -5.59 7.45 46.68
C ASP A 45 -6.69 7.05 45.67
N ALA A 46 -7.88 7.66 45.72
CA ALA A 46 -8.97 7.44 44.76
C ALA A 46 -8.71 8.05 43.36
N MET A 47 -7.97 9.15 43.25
CA MET A 47 -7.56 9.72 41.96
C MET A 47 -6.40 8.95 41.30
N THR A 48 -5.71 8.12 42.07
CA THR A 48 -4.66 7.22 41.59
C THR A 48 -5.09 5.75 41.57
N ALA A 49 -6.30 5.40 41.98
CA ALA A 49 -6.76 4.01 42.06
C ALA A 49 -6.96 3.41 40.67
N ALA A 50 -6.59 2.15 40.48
CA ALA A 50 -6.87 1.44 39.23
C ALA A 50 -8.39 1.26 39.07
N PRO A 51 -8.92 1.17 37.84
CA PRO A 51 -10.34 0.91 37.61
C PRO A 51 -10.81 -0.29 38.42
N SER A 52 -12.00 -0.23 39.05
CA SER A 52 -12.47 -1.34 39.90
C SER A 52 -12.87 -2.59 39.10
N GLY A 53 -13.24 -2.41 37.83
CA GLY A 53 -13.63 -3.49 36.91
C GLY A 53 -12.44 -4.18 36.24
N ALA A 54 -12.39 -5.51 36.34
CA ALA A 54 -11.37 -6.34 35.68
C ALA A 54 -11.29 -6.14 34.15
N GLY A 55 -12.45 -5.98 33.50
CA GLY A 55 -12.53 -5.74 32.05
C GLY A 55 -12.01 -4.36 31.63
N GLU A 56 -12.24 -3.34 32.46
CA GLU A 56 -11.75 -1.98 32.23
C GLU A 56 -10.23 -1.91 32.42
N ARG A 57 -9.70 -2.61 33.44
CA ARG A 57 -8.25 -2.73 33.61
C ARG A 57 -7.55 -3.42 32.43
N ILE A 58 -8.15 -4.50 31.91
CA ILE A 58 -7.61 -5.19 30.74
C ILE A 58 -7.67 -4.28 29.49
N TRP A 59 -8.76 -3.54 29.32
CA TRP A 59 -8.95 -2.64 28.19
C TRP A 59 -7.96 -1.48 28.19
N ASP A 60 -7.77 -0.82 29.35
CA ASP A 60 -6.86 0.32 29.48
C ASP A 60 -5.39 -0.10 29.30
N VAL A 61 -4.99 -1.23 29.89
CA VAL A 61 -3.63 -1.79 29.70
C VAL A 61 -3.37 -2.21 28.27
N THR A 62 -4.38 -2.73 27.58
CA THR A 62 -4.26 -3.10 26.16
C THR A 62 -4.14 -1.86 25.28
N LYS A 63 -4.99 -0.85 25.50
CA LYS A 63 -4.99 0.39 24.73
C LYS A 63 -3.68 1.16 24.89
N GLU A 64 -3.21 1.31 26.13
CA GLU A 64 -1.95 1.97 26.42
C GLU A 64 -0.75 1.13 25.97
N GLY A 65 -0.72 -0.17 26.26
CA GLY A 65 0.37 -1.06 25.86
C GLY A 65 0.56 -1.15 24.34
N ILE A 66 -0.51 -1.10 23.54
CA ILE A 66 -0.41 -1.04 22.07
C ILE A 66 0.25 0.25 21.60
N SER A 67 -0.04 1.39 22.25
CA SER A 67 0.59 2.67 21.90
C SER A 67 2.10 2.71 22.20
N LYS A 68 2.58 1.81 23.06
CA LYS A 68 3.99 1.68 23.49
C LYS A 68 4.79 0.63 22.73
N ILE A 69 4.21 -0.02 21.72
CA ILE A 69 4.90 -0.99 20.84
C ILE A 69 6.15 -0.39 20.15
N PRO A 70 6.12 0.86 19.62
CA PRO A 70 7.30 1.46 19.00
C PRO A 70 8.46 1.68 19.98
N GLU A 71 8.16 2.16 21.20
CA GLU A 71 9.16 2.27 22.28
C GLU A 71 9.67 0.90 22.70
N GLY A 72 8.79 -0.11 22.78
CA GLY A 72 9.17 -1.49 23.09
C GLY A 72 10.11 -2.12 22.07
N PHE A 73 9.93 -1.80 20.80
CA PHE A 73 10.87 -2.18 19.75
C PHE A 73 12.23 -1.50 19.95
N ILE A 74 12.26 -0.20 20.22
CA ILE A 74 13.51 0.53 20.49
C ILE A 74 14.21 0.01 21.75
N ASN A 75 13.47 -0.25 22.83
CA ASN A 75 13.98 -0.80 24.09
C ASN A 75 14.56 -2.22 23.93
N SER A 76 14.02 -2.99 22.98
CA SER A 76 14.53 -4.34 22.67
C SER A 76 15.84 -4.34 21.89
N LEU A 77 16.26 -3.18 21.37
CA LEU A 77 17.54 -2.98 20.68
C LEU A 77 18.66 -2.52 21.63
N ASP A 78 18.38 -2.28 22.91
CA ASP A 78 19.37 -1.85 23.93
C ASP A 78 20.29 -3.02 24.34
N PRO A 79 21.63 -2.89 24.19
CA PRO A 79 22.63 -3.89 24.58
C PRO A 79 22.55 -4.41 26.03
N HIS A 80 22.07 -3.60 26.97
CA HIS A 80 21.93 -4.02 28.38
C HIS A 80 20.76 -4.99 28.61
N ASN A 81 19.81 -5.06 27.67
CA ASN A 81 18.68 -6.00 27.67
C ASN A 81 18.92 -7.22 26.74
N ILE A 82 20.03 -7.26 26.01
CA ILE A 82 20.40 -8.39 25.15
C ILE A 82 20.79 -9.64 25.98
N LEU A 83 21.51 -9.48 27.08
CA LEU A 83 22.03 -10.65 27.84
C LEU A 83 20.96 -11.47 28.59
N PRO A 84 19.91 -10.87 29.21
CA PRO A 84 18.77 -11.64 29.70
C PRO A 84 18.04 -12.41 28.58
N ASN A 85 18.06 -11.87 27.35
CA ASN A 85 17.44 -12.50 26.16
C ASN A 85 18.34 -13.58 25.53
N VAL A 86 19.67 -13.51 25.69
CA VAL A 86 20.63 -14.53 25.24
C VAL A 86 20.56 -15.83 26.06
N GLY A 87 20.13 -15.76 27.34
CA GLY A 87 19.90 -16.96 28.16
C GLY A 87 18.83 -17.91 27.60
N MET A 88 17.96 -17.41 26.74
CA MET A 88 16.79 -18.12 26.19
C MET A 88 17.14 -18.97 24.96
N GLY A 89 18.12 -18.54 24.15
CA GLY A 89 18.54 -19.28 22.95
C GLY A 89 19.38 -20.53 23.27
N VAL A 90 20.22 -20.48 24.31
CA VAL A 90 21.10 -21.60 24.70
C VAL A 90 20.32 -22.71 25.41
N ALA A 91 19.27 -22.37 26.17
CA ALA A 91 18.40 -23.34 26.85
C ALA A 91 17.57 -24.18 25.86
N ILE A 92 17.12 -23.60 24.75
CA ILE A 92 16.37 -24.29 23.68
C ILE A 92 17.24 -25.36 23.00
N GLY A 93 18.54 -25.10 22.83
CA GLY A 93 19.49 -26.06 22.27
C GLY A 93 19.89 -27.18 23.23
N ALA A 94 19.96 -26.90 24.54
CA ALA A 94 20.34 -27.89 25.55
C ALA A 94 19.19 -28.82 25.96
N ALA A 95 17.95 -28.31 26.03
CA ALA A 95 16.76 -29.11 26.38
C ALA A 95 16.40 -30.13 25.29
N ALA A 96 16.64 -29.80 24.02
CA ALA A 96 16.40 -30.69 22.88
C ALA A 96 17.32 -31.92 22.83
N ARG A 97 18.40 -31.97 23.64
CA ARG A 97 19.32 -33.12 23.72
C ARG A 97 19.25 -33.93 25.01
N LEU A 98 18.52 -33.49 26.04
CA LEU A 98 18.53 -34.15 27.36
C LEU A 98 17.27 -34.94 27.71
N ILE A 99 16.17 -34.79 26.96
CA ILE A 99 14.91 -35.48 27.29
C ILE A 99 14.32 -36.07 26.01
N LEU A 100 14.89 -37.20 25.56
CA LEU A 100 14.20 -38.50 25.44
C LEU A 100 14.94 -39.40 24.44
N PRO A 101 15.41 -40.55 24.91
CA PRO A 101 14.71 -41.79 24.59
C PRO A 101 13.81 -42.19 25.76
N GLU A 102 12.57 -42.52 25.41
CA GLU A 102 11.57 -43.27 26.18
C GLU A 102 10.93 -42.59 27.42
N ALA A 103 9.63 -42.26 27.32
CA ALA A 103 8.56 -42.66 28.26
C ALA A 103 7.35 -41.70 28.25
N GLY A 104 6.21 -42.19 27.74
CA GLY A 104 4.93 -42.10 28.44
C GLY A 104 4.18 -40.76 28.59
N PRO A 105 3.03 -40.79 29.29
CA PRO A 105 2.00 -39.74 29.28
C PRO A 105 2.41 -38.37 29.86
N VAL A 106 3.54 -38.29 30.57
CA VAL A 106 4.07 -37.06 31.15
C VAL A 106 4.66 -36.12 30.08
N GLY A 107 5.13 -36.66 28.93
CA GLY A 107 5.66 -35.86 27.82
C GLY A 107 4.61 -34.97 27.13
N LYS A 108 3.32 -35.30 27.24
CA LYS A 108 2.22 -34.48 26.67
C LYS A 108 1.88 -33.26 27.52
N VAL A 109 2.15 -33.31 28.83
CA VAL A 109 1.94 -32.17 29.74
C VAL A 109 3.06 -31.14 29.57
N ALA A 110 4.29 -31.59 29.33
CA ALA A 110 5.44 -30.71 29.07
C ALA A 110 5.28 -29.90 27.76
N GLY A 111 4.75 -30.50 26.69
CA GLY A 111 4.52 -29.79 25.41
C GLY A 111 3.43 -28.71 25.47
N ALA A 112 2.38 -28.94 26.25
CA ALA A 112 1.33 -27.94 26.49
C ALA A 112 1.80 -26.82 27.44
N ALA A 113 2.63 -27.16 28.44
CA ALA A 113 3.27 -26.19 29.30
C ALA A 113 4.24 -25.27 28.53
N LEU A 114 4.98 -25.79 27.55
CA LEU A 114 5.96 -25.01 26.78
C LEU A 114 5.31 -24.04 25.76
N GLY A 115 4.19 -24.42 25.15
CA GLY A 115 3.41 -23.48 24.31
C GLY A 115 2.75 -22.36 25.12
N ALA A 116 2.31 -22.65 26.34
CA ALA A 116 1.83 -21.65 27.28
C ALA A 116 2.97 -20.79 27.86
N TYR A 117 4.20 -21.31 27.93
CA TYR A 117 5.34 -20.60 28.52
C TYR A 117 5.96 -19.57 27.56
N PHE A 118 6.03 -19.83 26.24
CA PHE A 118 6.77 -18.96 25.31
C PHE A 118 5.94 -17.93 24.51
N VAL A 119 4.60 -18.01 24.52
CA VAL A 119 3.70 -16.93 24.02
C VAL A 119 2.66 -16.52 25.07
N GLY A 120 2.35 -17.39 26.04
CA GLY A 120 1.37 -17.11 27.09
C GLY A 120 1.96 -16.34 28.28
N GLU A 121 3.14 -16.70 28.79
CA GLU A 121 3.61 -16.14 30.07
C GLU A 121 3.74 -14.59 30.06
N PRO A 122 4.31 -13.94 29.02
CA PRO A 122 4.44 -12.48 29.03
C PRO A 122 3.10 -11.74 28.91
N LEU A 123 2.17 -12.26 28.10
CA LEU A 123 0.82 -11.71 27.93
C LEU A 123 -0.06 -11.97 29.16
N VAL A 124 -0.01 -13.19 29.71
CA VAL A 124 -0.69 -13.57 30.96
C VAL A 124 -0.14 -12.76 32.12
N LYS A 125 1.18 -12.50 32.16
CA LYS A 125 1.79 -11.66 33.18
C LYS A 125 1.33 -10.21 33.07
N SER A 126 1.29 -9.65 31.86
CA SER A 126 0.77 -8.28 31.61
C SER A 126 -0.67 -8.13 32.09
N TYR A 127 -1.54 -9.10 31.77
CA TYR A 127 -2.92 -9.09 32.24
C TYR A 127 -3.07 -9.47 33.71
N SER A 128 -2.21 -10.31 34.29
CA SER A 128 -2.20 -10.58 35.73
C SER A 128 -1.78 -9.37 36.55
N LEU A 129 -0.81 -8.58 36.05
CA LEU A 129 -0.37 -7.32 36.64
C LEU A 129 -1.50 -6.29 36.58
N ALA A 130 -2.18 -6.19 35.42
CA ALA A 130 -3.37 -5.36 35.27
C ALA A 130 -4.51 -5.76 36.21
N LEU A 131 -4.75 -7.06 36.40
CA LEU A 131 -5.82 -7.54 37.27
C LEU A 131 -5.50 -7.35 38.76
N ALA A 132 -4.21 -7.39 39.13
CA ALA A 132 -3.70 -7.18 40.49
C ALA A 132 -3.41 -5.69 40.81
N ALA A 133 -3.45 -4.81 39.82
CA ALA A 133 -3.17 -3.38 39.94
C ALA A 133 -4.10 -2.73 40.97
N LYS A 134 -3.52 -2.03 41.94
CA LYS A 134 -4.27 -1.29 42.97
C LYS A 134 -4.36 0.19 42.63
N ASN A 135 -3.42 0.68 41.81
CA ASN A 135 -3.33 2.06 41.38
C ASN A 135 -2.96 2.16 39.89
N MET A 136 -3.10 3.35 39.31
CA MET A 136 -2.78 3.62 37.91
C MET A 136 -1.29 3.46 37.58
N ASN A 137 -0.40 3.60 38.56
CA ASN A 137 1.02 3.32 38.35
C ASN A 137 1.26 1.83 38.07
N ASP A 138 0.56 0.93 38.77
CA ASP A 138 0.59 -0.51 38.49
C ASP A 138 0.01 -0.84 37.09
N MET A 139 -0.99 -0.06 36.65
CA MET A 139 -1.57 -0.17 35.31
C MET A 139 -0.60 0.27 34.20
N HIS A 140 0.15 1.36 34.42
CA HIS A 140 1.20 1.80 33.50
C HIS A 140 2.33 0.78 33.42
N ILE A 141 2.74 0.18 34.54
CA ILE A 141 3.74 -0.91 34.57
C ILE A 141 3.27 -2.14 33.77
N ALA A 142 1.99 -2.51 33.90
CA ALA A 142 1.40 -3.59 33.12
C ALA A 142 1.35 -3.27 31.62
N SER A 143 1.09 -2.01 31.26
CA SER A 143 1.05 -1.50 29.88
C SER A 143 2.43 -1.45 29.24
N ASP A 144 3.45 -1.00 29.99
CA ASP A 144 4.85 -0.98 29.56
C ASP A 144 5.35 -2.41 29.30
N HIS A 145 5.01 -3.35 30.20
CA HIS A 145 5.36 -4.75 30.02
C HIS A 145 4.72 -5.35 28.76
N LEU A 146 3.46 -4.99 28.47
CA LEU A 146 2.76 -5.43 27.24
C LEU A 146 3.39 -4.81 25.98
N GLY A 147 3.65 -3.51 25.98
CA GLY A 147 4.26 -2.78 24.87
C GLY A 147 5.68 -3.25 24.54
N ASN A 148 6.51 -3.46 25.56
CA ASN A 148 7.87 -3.99 25.41
C ASN A 148 7.86 -5.44 24.89
N THR A 149 6.94 -6.27 25.38
CA THR A 149 6.78 -7.66 24.92
C THR A 149 6.41 -7.72 23.44
N LEU A 150 5.41 -6.95 23.02
CA LEU A 150 4.93 -6.94 21.64
C LEU A 150 5.92 -6.24 20.70
N GLY A 151 6.53 -5.15 21.14
CA GLY A 151 7.55 -4.41 20.41
C GLY A 151 8.84 -5.19 20.18
N GLY A 152 9.24 -6.06 21.10
CA GLY A 152 10.44 -6.90 20.98
C GLY A 152 10.28 -8.16 20.11
N MET A 153 9.05 -8.53 19.72
CA MET A 153 8.80 -9.76 18.94
C MET A 153 9.54 -9.82 17.60
N PRO A 154 9.65 -8.73 16.81
CA PRO A 154 10.41 -8.74 15.56
C PRO A 154 11.91 -9.01 15.80
N VAL A 155 12.50 -8.44 16.85
CA VAL A 155 13.92 -8.65 17.21
C VAL A 155 14.14 -10.10 17.64
N ALA A 156 13.28 -10.64 18.51
CA ALA A 156 13.32 -12.04 18.92
C ALA A 156 13.13 -13.03 17.74
N MET A 157 12.32 -12.68 16.74
CA MET A 157 12.13 -13.47 15.52
C MET A 157 13.35 -13.43 14.59
N VAL A 158 14.07 -12.30 14.54
CA VAL A 158 15.31 -12.13 13.76
C VAL A 158 16.49 -12.82 14.45
N GLU A 159 16.60 -12.71 15.78
CA GLU A 159 17.63 -13.38 16.59
C GLU A 159 17.43 -14.92 16.61
N GLY A 160 16.19 -15.40 16.48
CA GLY A 160 15.82 -16.81 16.26
C GLY A 160 16.11 -17.33 14.83
N GLY A 161 17.00 -16.68 14.08
CA GLY A 161 17.27 -16.86 12.65
C GLY A 161 17.77 -18.24 12.16
N ILE A 162 17.69 -19.32 12.95
CA ILE A 162 17.95 -20.70 12.48
C ILE A 162 16.95 -21.67 13.12
N GLY A 163 15.64 -21.52 12.84
CA GLY A 163 14.61 -22.47 13.28
C GLY A 163 13.58 -22.87 12.21
N ALA A 164 13.38 -22.05 11.19
CA ALA A 164 12.33 -22.25 10.19
C ALA A 164 12.66 -23.28 9.09
N LYS A 165 13.91 -23.76 9.00
CA LYS A 165 14.32 -24.72 7.95
C LYS A 165 14.13 -26.20 8.27
N ILE A 166 13.79 -26.57 9.52
CA ILE A 166 13.62 -27.99 9.91
C ILE A 166 12.15 -28.31 10.30
N GLY A 167 11.33 -27.32 10.65
CA GLY A 167 9.99 -27.54 11.23
C GLY A 167 8.82 -27.73 10.25
N SER A 168 8.85 -27.18 9.04
CA SER A 168 7.70 -27.22 8.13
C SER A 168 7.38 -28.63 7.61
N GLY A 169 8.40 -29.49 7.47
CA GLY A 169 8.23 -30.88 7.02
C GLY A 169 7.68 -31.83 8.09
N LEU A 170 7.91 -31.54 9.37
CA LEU A 170 7.48 -32.38 10.50
C LEU A 170 6.09 -32.02 11.00
N MET A 171 5.74 -30.72 11.05
CA MET A 171 4.43 -30.25 11.53
C MET A 171 3.31 -30.61 10.55
N GLY A 172 3.57 -30.56 9.24
CA GLY A 172 2.61 -30.99 8.20
C GLY A 172 2.27 -32.49 8.29
N ARG A 173 3.22 -33.32 8.75
CA ARG A 173 2.99 -34.75 8.97
C ARG A 173 2.28 -35.04 10.30
N ALA A 174 2.54 -34.25 11.35
CA ALA A 174 1.87 -34.39 12.64
C ALA A 174 0.39 -33.97 12.59
N LEU A 175 0.06 -32.92 11.82
CA LEU A 175 -1.30 -32.39 11.67
C LEU A 175 -2.20 -33.21 10.72
N ALA A 176 -1.62 -34.14 9.96
CA ALA A 176 -2.35 -35.06 9.07
C ALA A 176 -2.78 -36.37 9.77
N THR A 177 -2.52 -36.51 11.08
CA THR A 177 -2.86 -37.71 11.84
C THR A 177 -4.26 -37.62 12.45
N GLU A 178 -4.97 -38.74 12.59
CA GLU A 178 -6.28 -38.79 13.26
C GLU A 178 -6.22 -38.27 14.71
N ALA A 179 -5.06 -38.38 15.37
CA ALA A 179 -4.83 -37.84 16.70
C ALA A 179 -4.88 -36.30 16.77
N ALA A 180 -4.72 -35.60 15.64
CA ALA A 180 -4.79 -34.14 15.54
C ALA A 180 -6.21 -33.61 15.23
N ALA A 181 -7.17 -34.51 14.95
CA ALA A 181 -8.57 -34.16 14.64
C ALA A 181 -9.25 -33.26 15.70
N PRO A 182 -9.02 -33.42 17.03
CA PRO A 182 -9.60 -32.53 18.03
C PRO A 182 -9.11 -31.08 17.92
N PHE A 183 -7.85 -30.87 17.53
CA PHE A 183 -7.25 -29.54 17.37
C PHE A 183 -7.71 -28.86 16.08
N THR A 184 -7.81 -29.60 14.97
CA THR A 184 -8.38 -29.08 13.71
C THR A 184 -9.88 -28.78 13.85
N ASN A 185 -10.63 -29.59 14.61
CA ASN A 185 -12.05 -29.34 14.89
C ASN A 185 -12.27 -28.16 15.84
N TRP A 186 -11.39 -27.97 16.84
CA TRP A 186 -11.40 -26.78 17.69
C TRP A 186 -11.08 -25.50 16.89
N LYS A 187 -10.09 -25.56 15.99
CA LYS A 187 -9.76 -24.45 15.08
C LYS A 187 -10.94 -24.13 14.14
N ALA A 188 -11.59 -25.14 13.55
CA ALA A 188 -12.77 -24.95 12.71
C ALA A 188 -13.98 -24.40 13.50
N SER A 189 -14.13 -24.79 14.76
CA SER A 189 -15.18 -24.34 15.69
C SER A 189 -15.02 -22.88 16.13
N MET A 190 -13.79 -22.44 16.43
CA MET A 190 -13.51 -21.05 16.82
C MET A 190 -13.55 -20.07 15.66
N TYR A 191 -13.09 -20.46 14.47
CA TYR A 191 -12.95 -19.53 13.34
C TYR A 191 -14.09 -19.60 12.32
N GLY A 192 -14.91 -20.65 12.30
CA GLY A 192 -16.01 -20.82 11.33
C GLY A 192 -17.25 -19.94 11.56
N LYS A 193 -17.45 -19.39 12.76
CA LYS A 193 -18.61 -18.53 13.10
C LYS A 193 -18.26 -17.08 13.42
N ALA A 194 -16.99 -16.75 13.62
CA ALA A 194 -16.54 -15.40 13.93
C ALA A 194 -16.24 -14.56 12.67
N ASP A 195 -15.93 -15.18 11.53
CA ASP A 195 -15.39 -14.42 10.40
C ASP A 195 -16.43 -13.49 9.75
N ILE A 196 -17.67 -13.95 9.54
CA ILE A 196 -18.69 -13.14 8.86
C ILE A 196 -19.29 -12.09 9.80
N SER A 197 -19.60 -12.43 11.05
CA SER A 197 -20.20 -11.49 12.02
C SER A 197 -19.21 -10.47 12.56
N MET A 198 -17.94 -10.83 12.72
CA MET A 198 -16.90 -9.93 13.23
C MET A 198 -16.34 -9.05 12.11
N GLN A 199 -16.22 -9.54 10.87
CA GLN A 199 -15.91 -8.68 9.72
C GLN A 199 -17.07 -7.73 9.40
N SER A 200 -18.33 -8.18 9.45
CA SER A 200 -19.50 -7.30 9.21
C SER A 200 -19.73 -6.31 10.35
N GLY A 201 -19.52 -6.74 11.60
CA GLY A 201 -19.63 -5.90 12.79
C GLY A 201 -18.49 -4.89 12.92
N MET A 202 -17.24 -5.30 12.64
CA MET A 202 -16.11 -4.36 12.56
C MET A 202 -16.23 -3.48 11.33
N ALA A 203 -16.68 -3.95 10.16
CA ALA A 203 -16.91 -3.08 9.00
C ALA A 203 -18.03 -2.06 9.25
N SER A 204 -19.11 -2.42 9.93
CA SER A 204 -20.21 -1.50 10.28
C SER A 204 -19.78 -0.46 11.31
N VAL A 205 -19.07 -0.85 12.38
CA VAL A 205 -18.53 0.08 13.39
C VAL A 205 -17.41 0.94 12.80
N ARG A 206 -16.55 0.38 11.94
CA ARG A 206 -15.50 1.08 11.18
C ARG A 206 -16.11 2.10 10.22
N ASN A 207 -17.07 1.71 9.39
CA ASN A 207 -17.72 2.61 8.43
C ASN A 207 -18.50 3.73 9.13
N THR A 208 -19.20 3.43 10.23
CA THR A 208 -19.95 4.45 11.00
C THR A 208 -19.04 5.42 11.75
N MET A 209 -17.86 4.97 12.20
CA MET A 209 -16.87 5.81 12.88
C MET A 209 -16.07 6.68 11.89
N PHE A 210 -15.76 6.16 10.70
CA PHE A 210 -15.04 6.89 9.64
C PHE A 210 -15.94 7.84 8.83
N GLU A 211 -17.23 7.53 8.63
CA GLU A 211 -18.21 8.49 8.09
C GLU A 211 -18.45 9.68 9.03
N ARG A 212 -18.37 9.46 10.35
CA ARG A 212 -18.49 10.54 11.36
C ARG A 212 -17.22 11.36 11.54
N LEU A 213 -16.06 10.87 11.09
CA LEU A 213 -14.75 11.54 11.23
C LEU A 213 -14.18 12.06 9.90
N GLY A 214 -14.81 11.75 8.75
CA GLY A 214 -14.40 12.28 7.45
C GLY A 214 -13.05 11.77 6.92
N VAL A 215 -12.48 10.72 7.52
CA VAL A 215 -11.19 10.14 7.13
C VAL A 215 -11.44 8.78 6.45
N GLY A 216 -11.01 8.62 5.20
CA GLY A 216 -11.16 7.37 4.44
C GLY A 216 -10.37 6.19 5.03
N THR A 217 -10.74 4.96 4.65
CA THR A 217 -10.13 3.70 5.12
C THR A 217 -8.70 3.47 4.57
N PRO A 218 -7.74 2.85 5.32
CA PRO A 218 -6.32 2.81 4.93
C PRO A 218 -5.93 1.78 3.84
N ASP A 219 -6.74 0.76 3.55
CA ASP A 219 -6.38 -0.27 2.55
C ASP A 219 -7.09 -0.09 1.19
N ALA A 220 -7.74 1.05 1.01
CA ALA A 220 -8.36 1.45 -0.26
C ALA A 220 -7.86 2.83 -0.70
N GLY A 221 -6.67 3.25 -0.27
CA GLY A 221 -6.07 4.52 -0.69
C GLY A 221 -5.71 4.49 -2.19
N PRO A 222 -5.95 5.56 -2.95
CA PRO A 222 -5.50 5.68 -4.33
C PRO A 222 -3.98 5.55 -4.39
N TYR A 223 -3.54 4.84 -5.41
CA TYR A 223 -2.15 4.46 -5.57
C TYR A 223 -1.58 5.33 -6.68
N ALA A 224 -0.69 6.28 -6.39
CA ALA A 224 0.20 6.70 -7.46
C ALA A 224 1.23 5.62 -7.69
N GLN A 225 0.91 4.81 -8.68
CA GLN A 225 1.81 3.88 -9.31
C GLN A 225 2.31 4.63 -10.53
N GLY A 226 3.62 4.79 -10.63
CA GLY A 226 4.18 5.44 -11.79
C GLY A 226 4.53 4.41 -12.84
N ILE A 227 4.52 4.84 -14.11
CA ILE A 227 4.77 4.01 -15.28
C ILE A 227 6.04 3.15 -15.18
N VAL A 228 7.07 3.66 -14.49
CA VAL A 228 8.31 2.94 -14.20
C VAL A 228 8.16 2.12 -12.92
N PRO A 229 8.19 0.78 -13.00
CA PRO A 229 7.95 -0.07 -11.84
C PRO A 229 9.16 -0.08 -10.88
N PRO A 230 8.94 -0.27 -9.56
CA PRO A 230 10.03 -0.25 -8.57
C PRO A 230 11.18 -1.21 -8.89
N TYR A 231 10.89 -2.42 -9.39
CA TYR A 231 11.94 -3.40 -9.70
C TYR A 231 12.91 -2.92 -10.80
N MET A 232 12.45 -2.07 -11.72
CA MET A 232 13.28 -1.52 -12.79
C MET A 232 14.21 -0.45 -12.22
N LEU A 233 13.69 0.45 -11.38
CA LEU A 233 14.49 1.44 -10.66
C LEU A 233 15.50 0.78 -9.71
N GLU A 234 15.12 -0.30 -9.02
CA GLU A 234 16.04 -1.13 -8.21
C GLU A 234 17.16 -1.73 -9.06
N THR A 235 16.84 -2.23 -10.25
CA THR A 235 17.82 -2.83 -11.17
C THR A 235 18.78 -1.76 -11.70
N LEU A 236 18.24 -0.60 -12.10
CA LEU A 236 19.04 0.55 -12.50
C LEU A 236 19.96 1.04 -11.38
N ALA A 237 19.46 1.15 -10.14
CA ALA A 237 20.26 1.52 -8.98
C ALA A 237 21.38 0.51 -8.71
N LYS A 238 21.08 -0.79 -8.79
CA LYS A 238 22.05 -1.86 -8.59
C LYS A 238 23.17 -1.82 -9.65
N ASN A 239 22.80 -1.58 -10.90
CA ASN A 239 23.75 -1.58 -12.02
C ASN A 239 24.47 -0.23 -12.17
N ASN A 240 23.97 0.84 -11.52
CA ASN A 240 24.54 2.18 -11.52
C ASN A 240 24.67 2.72 -10.08
N PRO A 241 25.52 2.11 -9.22
CA PRO A 241 25.57 2.41 -7.79
C PRO A 241 26.03 3.85 -7.45
N GLY A 242 26.59 4.57 -8.42
CA GLY A 242 26.97 5.98 -8.28
C GLY A 242 25.83 6.97 -8.54
N ASN A 243 24.67 6.50 -9.02
CA ASN A 243 23.51 7.35 -9.30
C ASN A 243 22.44 7.19 -8.20
N PRO A 244 22.24 8.19 -7.33
CA PRO A 244 21.26 8.12 -6.24
C PRO A 244 19.80 8.30 -6.71
N ASP A 245 19.58 8.79 -7.93
CA ASP A 245 18.29 9.30 -8.39
C ASP A 245 17.22 8.20 -8.48
N TYR A 246 17.60 6.98 -8.82
CA TYR A 246 16.67 5.84 -8.92
C TYR A 246 16.08 5.45 -7.55
N LEU A 247 16.92 5.34 -6.52
CA LEU A 247 16.45 5.04 -5.15
C LEU A 247 15.70 6.24 -4.55
N ALA A 248 16.13 7.46 -4.85
CA ALA A 248 15.41 8.66 -4.45
C ALA A 248 14.01 8.71 -5.06
N THR A 249 13.86 8.36 -6.34
CA THR A 249 12.55 8.25 -7.02
C THR A 249 11.64 7.22 -6.35
N ILE A 250 12.15 6.03 -6.01
CA ILE A 250 11.37 5.01 -5.26
C ILE A 250 10.94 5.57 -3.90
N LYS A 251 11.87 6.19 -3.15
CA LYS A 251 11.59 6.74 -1.82
C LYS A 251 10.49 7.81 -1.90
N ARG A 252 10.62 8.76 -2.81
CA ARG A 252 9.64 9.83 -3.03
C ARG A 252 8.26 9.27 -3.36
N ALA A 253 8.18 8.32 -4.29
CA ALA A 253 6.91 7.68 -4.64
C ALA A 253 6.25 6.99 -3.41
N ASN A 254 7.04 6.34 -2.56
CA ASN A 254 6.55 5.75 -1.31
C ASN A 254 6.11 6.81 -0.29
N ASP A 255 6.86 7.89 -0.13
CA ASP A 255 6.54 8.99 0.78
C ASP A 255 5.22 9.66 0.40
N MET A 256 4.99 9.90 -0.90
CA MET A 256 3.72 10.46 -1.38
C MET A 256 2.53 9.52 -1.11
N ARG A 257 2.74 8.19 -1.19
CA ARG A 257 1.72 7.19 -0.83
C ARG A 257 1.42 7.23 0.67
N ALA A 258 2.45 7.26 1.49
CA ALA A 258 2.33 7.31 2.95
C ALA A 258 1.67 8.60 3.43
N ALA A 259 1.93 9.73 2.76
CA ALA A 259 1.33 11.02 3.09
C ALA A 259 -0.16 11.12 2.74
N GLY A 260 -0.74 10.10 2.09
CA GLY A 260 -2.12 10.15 1.63
C GLY A 260 -2.39 11.29 0.64
N GLN A 261 -1.34 11.84 0.00
CA GLN A 261 -1.48 12.88 -1.02
C GLN A 261 -2.33 12.39 -2.21
N PHE A 262 -2.32 11.08 -2.43
CA PHE A 262 -3.19 10.44 -3.39
C PHE A 262 -4.65 10.40 -2.91
N ALA A 263 -4.91 10.32 -1.60
CA ALA A 263 -6.18 9.95 -0.96
C ALA A 263 -7.32 10.99 -1.02
N SER A 264 -7.19 12.07 -1.77
CA SER A 264 -8.20 13.13 -1.81
C SER A 264 -9.44 12.72 -2.64
N ARG A 265 -10.32 11.95 -2.00
CA ARG A 265 -11.54 11.41 -2.59
C ARG A 265 -12.74 12.37 -2.61
N ASN A 266 -12.72 13.49 -1.89
CA ASN A 266 -13.96 14.26 -1.67
C ASN A 266 -13.71 15.76 -1.41
N THR A 267 -13.04 16.45 -2.34
CA THR A 267 -13.39 17.87 -2.53
C THR A 267 -14.55 17.92 -3.51
N ALA A 268 -15.54 18.77 -3.26
CA ALA A 268 -16.63 19.00 -4.20
C ALA A 268 -16.04 19.55 -5.51
N ARG A 269 -15.74 18.65 -6.46
CA ARG A 269 -15.19 19.02 -7.76
C ARG A 269 -16.36 19.61 -8.56
N THR A 270 -16.28 20.89 -8.85
CA THR A 270 -17.19 21.56 -9.77
C THR A 270 -17.06 20.93 -11.16
N ASN A 271 -18.17 20.79 -11.87
CA ASN A 271 -18.12 20.39 -13.28
C ASN A 271 -17.44 21.52 -14.06
N GLU A 272 -16.17 21.33 -14.39
CA GLU A 272 -15.36 22.25 -15.19
C GLU A 272 -15.37 21.86 -16.67
N SER A 273 -16.34 21.03 -17.09
CA SER A 273 -16.47 20.50 -18.46
C SER A 273 -15.18 19.86 -18.99
N GLY A 274 -14.40 19.26 -18.10
CA GLY A 274 -13.13 18.64 -18.44
C GLY A 274 -12.02 19.62 -18.82
N ALA A 275 -12.09 20.90 -18.40
CA ALA A 275 -11.08 21.92 -18.72
C ALA A 275 -9.65 21.42 -18.42
N ARG A 276 -8.71 21.73 -19.31
CA ARG A 276 -7.30 21.34 -19.18
C ARG A 276 -6.44 22.46 -18.64
N GLU A 277 -5.51 22.11 -17.77
CA GLU A 277 -4.46 23.01 -17.28
C GLU A 277 -3.12 22.27 -17.28
N VAL A 278 -2.07 22.93 -17.74
CA VAL A 278 -0.70 22.45 -17.69
C VAL A 278 0.15 23.43 -16.90
N TYR A 279 0.84 22.88 -15.92
CA TYR A 279 1.71 23.55 -14.99
C TYR A 279 3.16 23.08 -15.18
N ASP A 280 4.10 23.92 -14.80
CA ASP A 280 5.54 23.64 -14.79
C ASP A 280 6.04 23.75 -13.35
N ALA A 281 6.61 22.65 -12.83
CA ALA A 281 7.21 22.61 -11.50
C ALA A 281 8.64 23.17 -11.48
N GLY A 282 9.26 23.40 -12.65
CA GLY A 282 10.56 24.07 -12.76
C GLY A 282 11.75 23.29 -12.16
N GLY A 283 11.65 21.97 -12.03
CA GLY A 283 12.65 21.11 -11.35
C GLY A 283 12.38 20.94 -9.85
N GLU A 284 11.40 21.63 -9.29
CA GLU A 284 11.01 21.48 -7.89
C GLU A 284 10.00 20.34 -7.72
N GLU A 285 9.90 19.80 -6.49
CA GLU A 285 8.91 18.78 -6.13
C GLU A 285 7.61 19.42 -5.62
N ILE A 286 7.07 20.38 -6.38
CA ILE A 286 5.88 21.15 -6.01
C ILE A 286 4.69 20.85 -6.93
N HIS A 287 3.51 20.69 -6.34
CA HIS A 287 2.25 20.56 -7.06
C HIS A 287 1.32 21.75 -6.78
N PRO A 288 0.56 22.22 -7.78
CA PRO A 288 0.70 21.88 -9.20
C PRO A 288 1.89 22.61 -9.87
N GLY A 289 2.54 23.57 -9.20
CA GLY A 289 3.58 24.41 -9.79
C GLY A 289 3.02 25.68 -10.47
N LYS A 290 3.73 26.22 -11.46
CA LYS A 290 3.32 27.45 -12.16
C LYS A 290 2.43 27.13 -13.36
N LEU A 291 1.22 27.71 -13.43
CA LEU A 291 0.33 27.55 -14.58
C LEU A 291 0.98 28.15 -15.84
N ILE A 292 1.12 27.34 -16.90
CA ILE A 292 1.69 27.75 -18.19
C ILE A 292 0.65 27.80 -19.29
N ARG A 293 -0.25 26.81 -19.36
CA ARG A 293 -1.27 26.69 -20.42
C ARG A 293 -2.60 26.24 -19.86
N LYS A 294 -3.71 26.86 -20.28
CA LYS A 294 -5.08 26.47 -19.90
C LYS A 294 -5.98 26.23 -21.12
N GLU A 295 -7.17 25.69 -20.87
CA GLU A 295 -8.18 25.41 -21.90
C GLU A 295 -8.38 26.61 -22.84
N GLY A 296 -8.40 26.35 -24.16
CA GLY A 296 -8.59 27.36 -25.19
C GLY A 296 -7.34 28.16 -25.57
N GLN A 297 -6.22 28.06 -24.84
CA GLN A 297 -4.97 28.72 -25.23
C GLN A 297 -4.20 27.94 -26.31
N GLY A 298 -3.60 28.69 -27.23
CA GLY A 298 -2.72 28.15 -28.27
C GLY A 298 -1.42 27.55 -27.72
N PRO A 299 -0.64 26.85 -28.57
CA PRO A 299 0.66 26.28 -28.20
C PRO A 299 1.63 27.33 -27.63
N THR A 300 2.46 26.88 -26.70
CA THR A 300 3.40 27.71 -25.94
C THR A 300 4.79 27.78 -26.57
N GLY A 301 5.10 26.83 -27.46
CA GLY A 301 6.45 26.67 -28.03
C GLY A 301 7.36 25.80 -27.16
N ASN A 302 6.90 25.36 -25.99
CA ASN A 302 7.54 24.34 -25.19
C ASN A 302 6.86 22.99 -25.47
N SER A 303 7.59 22.04 -26.06
CA SER A 303 7.06 20.73 -26.44
C SER A 303 6.52 19.93 -25.27
N ASP A 304 7.11 20.05 -24.08
CA ASP A 304 6.68 19.27 -22.90
C ASP A 304 5.31 19.75 -22.43
N VAL A 305 5.12 21.07 -22.36
CA VAL A 305 3.84 21.69 -22.01
C VAL A 305 2.79 21.42 -23.09
N ASP A 306 3.17 21.55 -24.36
CA ASP A 306 2.25 21.38 -25.47
C ASP A 306 1.80 19.93 -25.63
N ASN A 307 2.73 18.97 -25.52
CA ASN A 307 2.44 17.54 -25.54
C ASN A 307 1.58 17.12 -24.34
N ALA A 308 1.90 17.58 -23.12
CA ALA A 308 1.08 17.28 -21.94
C ALA A 308 -0.36 17.79 -22.12
N TYR A 309 -0.54 18.99 -22.68
CA TYR A 309 -1.86 19.57 -22.96
C TYR A 309 -2.65 18.78 -24.01
N ASP A 310 -1.98 18.41 -25.10
CA ASP A 310 -2.60 17.72 -26.23
C ASP A 310 -2.94 16.27 -25.86
N TYR A 311 -2.03 15.54 -25.21
CA TYR A 311 -2.26 14.15 -24.82
C TYR A 311 -3.32 14.01 -23.73
N THR A 312 -3.37 14.92 -22.75
CA THR A 312 -4.50 14.99 -21.81
C THR A 312 -5.82 15.25 -22.54
N GLY A 313 -5.79 16.05 -23.62
CA GLY A 313 -6.94 16.26 -24.50
C GLY A 313 -7.37 15.00 -25.25
N ASP A 314 -6.42 14.23 -25.76
CA ASP A 314 -6.67 12.95 -26.44
C ASP A 314 -7.34 11.93 -25.50
N VAL A 315 -6.90 11.83 -24.25
CA VAL A 315 -7.54 10.98 -23.22
C VAL A 315 -8.98 11.41 -22.98
N ARG A 316 -9.22 12.71 -22.73
CA ARG A 316 -10.57 13.26 -22.53
C ARG A 316 -11.48 12.94 -23.72
N LYS A 317 -10.96 13.15 -24.94
CA LYS A 317 -11.69 12.93 -26.18
C LYS A 317 -12.01 11.45 -26.38
N TYR A 318 -11.06 10.56 -26.14
CA TYR A 318 -11.24 9.10 -26.21
C TYR A 318 -12.38 8.64 -25.30
N TYR A 319 -12.31 8.96 -24.01
CA TYR A 319 -13.32 8.50 -23.05
C TYR A 319 -14.72 9.06 -23.33
N LYS A 320 -14.80 10.33 -23.73
CA LYS A 320 -16.08 10.96 -24.09
C LYS A 320 -16.70 10.37 -25.34
N GLU A 321 -15.93 10.24 -26.41
CA GLU A 321 -16.46 9.85 -27.73
C GLU A 321 -16.66 8.33 -27.87
N VAL A 322 -15.85 7.50 -27.18
CA VAL A 322 -15.95 6.03 -27.27
C VAL A 322 -16.90 5.46 -26.21
N HIS A 323 -16.82 5.99 -24.98
CA HIS A 323 -17.50 5.42 -23.81
C HIS A 323 -18.61 6.32 -23.24
N GLY A 324 -18.79 7.54 -23.78
CA GLY A 324 -19.74 8.51 -23.24
C GLY A 324 -19.36 9.04 -21.85
N ARG A 325 -18.13 8.82 -21.40
CA ARG A 325 -17.65 9.20 -20.06
C ARG A 325 -17.18 10.66 -20.05
N ASP A 326 -17.77 11.49 -19.19
CA ASP A 326 -17.40 12.90 -19.06
C ASP A 326 -16.18 13.08 -18.12
N SER A 327 -14.98 13.11 -18.71
CA SER A 327 -13.70 13.20 -17.98
C SER A 327 -13.36 11.95 -17.14
N ILE A 328 -12.31 12.04 -16.31
CA ILE A 328 -11.77 10.90 -15.54
C ILE A 328 -12.72 10.43 -14.44
N ASP A 329 -13.49 11.33 -13.82
CA ASP A 329 -14.47 11.00 -12.77
C ASP A 329 -15.89 10.72 -13.31
N GLY A 330 -16.10 10.89 -14.62
CA GLY A 330 -17.42 10.78 -15.24
C GLY A 330 -18.36 11.98 -14.98
N LYS A 331 -17.85 13.08 -14.38
CA LYS A 331 -18.63 14.26 -13.98
C LYS A 331 -18.00 15.58 -14.45
N GLY A 332 -17.09 15.53 -15.43
CA GLY A 332 -16.47 16.72 -16.00
C GLY A 332 -15.31 17.28 -15.19
N MET A 333 -14.63 16.43 -14.40
CA MET A 333 -13.41 16.80 -13.66
C MET A 333 -12.40 17.58 -14.51
N LYS A 334 -11.90 18.70 -13.97
CA LYS A 334 -10.76 19.43 -14.52
C LYS A 334 -9.53 18.53 -14.61
N LEU A 335 -8.83 18.57 -15.74
CA LEU A 335 -7.65 17.75 -16.01
C LEU A 335 -6.39 18.61 -15.89
N SER A 336 -5.65 18.41 -14.81
CA SER A 336 -4.39 19.12 -14.58
C SER A 336 -3.21 18.19 -14.88
N SER A 337 -2.16 18.76 -15.46
CA SER A 337 -0.89 18.07 -15.73
C SER A 337 0.27 18.94 -15.28
N THR A 338 1.26 18.37 -14.59
CA THR A 338 2.48 19.06 -14.16
C THR A 338 3.69 18.46 -14.87
N VAL A 339 4.46 19.29 -15.57
CA VAL A 339 5.72 18.91 -16.21
C VAL A 339 6.93 19.37 -15.38
N ASN A 340 8.12 18.83 -15.69
CA ASN A 340 9.38 19.13 -15.00
C ASN A 340 9.32 18.94 -13.48
N TYR A 341 8.60 17.91 -13.02
CA TYR A 341 8.50 17.62 -11.60
C TYR A 341 9.78 16.99 -11.08
N GLY A 342 10.41 17.65 -10.11
CA GLY A 342 11.66 17.22 -9.47
C GLY A 342 12.87 17.18 -10.41
N ASP A 343 14.05 17.51 -9.88
CA ASP A 343 15.30 17.25 -10.58
C ASP A 343 15.65 15.76 -10.46
N ASN A 344 15.77 15.11 -11.61
CA ASN A 344 16.05 13.68 -11.77
C ASN A 344 14.96 12.76 -11.17
N PHE A 345 13.69 13.12 -11.37
CA PHE A 345 12.58 12.23 -11.04
C PHE A 345 12.31 11.27 -12.20
N GLU A 346 12.63 9.99 -12.00
CA GLU A 346 12.65 8.96 -13.06
C GLU A 346 11.30 8.27 -13.23
N ASN A 347 10.20 9.03 -13.20
CA ASN A 347 8.86 8.46 -13.37
C ASN A 347 7.81 9.48 -13.84
N ALA A 348 6.63 8.99 -14.22
CA ALA A 348 5.40 9.76 -14.34
C ALA A 348 4.27 9.00 -13.65
N PHE A 349 3.28 9.71 -13.10
CA PHE A 349 2.20 9.08 -12.35
C PHE A 349 0.94 9.94 -12.32
N TRP A 350 -0.21 9.28 -12.14
CA TRP A 350 -1.45 9.89 -11.69
C TRP A 350 -1.56 9.89 -10.16
N ASP A 351 -1.95 11.03 -9.58
CA ASP A 351 -2.01 11.21 -8.12
C ASP A 351 -3.44 11.25 -7.53
N GLY A 352 -4.46 10.85 -8.29
CA GLY A 352 -5.87 10.99 -7.89
C GLY A 352 -6.48 12.35 -8.25
N GLN A 353 -5.66 13.35 -8.57
CA GLN A 353 -6.08 14.73 -8.90
C GLN A 353 -5.51 15.22 -10.23
N GLN A 354 -4.28 14.84 -10.58
CA GLN A 354 -3.56 15.35 -11.72
C GLN A 354 -2.48 14.38 -12.22
N MET A 355 -2.03 14.64 -13.45
CA MET A 355 -0.87 14.00 -14.03
C MET A 355 0.41 14.68 -13.55
N THR A 356 1.45 13.88 -13.27
CA THR A 356 2.79 14.39 -12.98
C THR A 356 3.81 13.71 -13.88
N TYR A 357 4.61 14.50 -14.58
CA TYR A 357 5.73 14.02 -15.39
C TYR A 357 7.05 14.47 -14.78
N GLY A 358 7.85 13.48 -14.37
CA GLY A 358 9.19 13.71 -13.88
C GLY A 358 10.13 14.24 -14.94
N ARG A 359 11.23 14.87 -14.49
CA ARG A 359 12.34 15.24 -15.34
C ARG A 359 13.44 14.17 -15.23
N PRO A 360 13.65 13.32 -16.25
CA PRO A 360 14.75 12.36 -16.23
C PRO A 360 16.10 13.08 -16.09
N GLY A 361 17.01 12.50 -15.30
CA GLY A 361 18.34 13.06 -15.11
C GLY A 361 19.25 12.93 -16.34
N ALA A 362 20.39 13.63 -16.31
CA ALA A 362 21.35 13.58 -17.41
C ALA A 362 21.83 12.14 -17.72
N GLN A 363 22.09 11.37 -16.66
CA GLN A 363 22.53 9.96 -16.73
C GLN A 363 21.36 8.97 -16.84
N SER A 364 20.11 9.45 -16.87
CA SER A 364 18.95 8.58 -17.01
C SER A 364 18.95 7.83 -18.35
N PRO A 365 18.54 6.55 -18.40
CA PRO A 365 18.24 5.87 -19.66
C PRO A 365 16.94 6.38 -20.31
N PHE A 366 16.09 7.11 -19.57
CA PHE A 366 14.82 7.62 -20.06
C PHE A 366 14.97 8.95 -20.78
N LYS A 367 14.32 9.09 -21.94
CA LYS A 367 14.29 10.30 -22.77
C LYS A 367 13.24 11.28 -22.28
N THR A 368 12.02 10.81 -22.05
CA THR A 368 10.88 11.60 -21.58
C THR A 368 9.77 10.67 -21.11
N PHE A 369 8.98 11.11 -20.12
CA PHE A 369 7.75 10.42 -19.72
C PHE A 369 6.49 11.05 -20.33
N ILE A 370 6.64 12.14 -21.10
CA ILE A 370 5.52 12.85 -21.73
C ILE A 370 5.23 12.20 -23.08
N GLN A 371 4.56 11.05 -23.03
CA GLN A 371 4.13 10.28 -24.20
C GLN A 371 2.63 10.01 -24.12
N ARG A 372 1.94 10.03 -25.27
CA ARG A 372 0.48 9.88 -25.32
C ARG A 372 -0.01 8.59 -24.67
N MET A 373 0.64 7.47 -24.98
CA MET A 373 0.34 6.17 -24.36
C MET A 373 0.51 6.22 -22.84
N ILE A 374 1.62 6.79 -22.34
CA ILE A 374 1.88 6.94 -20.90
C ILE A 374 0.83 7.85 -20.25
N THR A 375 0.51 9.00 -20.84
CA THR A 375 -0.58 9.86 -20.36
C THR A 375 -1.90 9.10 -20.28
N GLY A 376 -2.22 8.29 -21.30
CA GLY A 376 -3.41 7.45 -21.31
C GLY A 376 -3.39 6.35 -20.23
N HIS A 377 -2.25 5.71 -20.02
CA HIS A 377 -2.05 4.71 -18.96
C HIS A 377 -2.29 5.33 -17.58
N GLU A 378 -1.58 6.40 -17.27
CA GLU A 378 -1.65 7.03 -15.96
C GLU A 378 -3.06 7.59 -15.67
N MET A 379 -3.69 8.27 -16.62
CA MET A 379 -5.06 8.77 -16.41
C MET A 379 -6.09 7.65 -16.31
N THR A 380 -5.82 6.47 -16.87
CA THR A 380 -6.68 5.29 -16.74
C THR A 380 -6.67 4.72 -15.33
N HIS A 381 -5.59 4.88 -14.56
CA HIS A 381 -5.63 4.59 -13.12
C HIS A 381 -6.72 5.41 -12.45
N GLY A 382 -6.79 6.72 -12.73
CA GLY A 382 -7.86 7.58 -12.25
C GLY A 382 -9.26 7.08 -12.63
N VAL A 383 -9.46 6.64 -13.88
CA VAL A 383 -10.75 6.06 -14.29
C VAL A 383 -11.09 4.82 -13.47
N THR A 384 -10.11 3.94 -13.27
CA THR A 384 -10.27 2.71 -12.48
C THR A 384 -10.56 3.01 -11.01
N GLU A 385 -9.92 4.03 -10.43
CA GLU A 385 -10.17 4.52 -9.07
C GLU A 385 -11.60 5.02 -8.88
N PHE A 386 -12.16 5.74 -9.86
CA PHE A 386 -13.53 6.27 -9.81
C PHE A 386 -14.61 5.24 -10.16
N GLU A 387 -14.27 4.08 -10.70
CA GLU A 387 -15.23 3.05 -11.11
C GLU A 387 -15.27 1.83 -10.19
N ALA A 388 -14.12 1.19 -9.95
CA ALA A 388 -14.08 -0.17 -9.41
C ALA A 388 -13.28 -0.29 -8.10
N ASN A 389 -12.50 0.73 -7.73
CA ASN A 389 -11.64 0.75 -6.53
C ASN A 389 -10.92 -0.59 -6.31
N VAL A 390 -10.27 -1.07 -7.37
CA VAL A 390 -9.67 -2.41 -7.42
C VAL A 390 -8.48 -2.48 -6.46
N THR A 391 -8.38 -3.57 -5.70
CA THR A 391 -7.23 -3.86 -4.84
C THR A 391 -5.95 -3.84 -5.70
N TYR A 392 -4.98 -2.99 -5.38
CA TYR A 392 -3.73 -2.95 -6.13
C TYR A 392 -2.72 -3.95 -5.59
N ARG A 393 -3.07 -5.24 -5.72
CA ARG A 393 -2.23 -6.36 -5.28
C ARG A 393 -2.53 -7.62 -6.10
N GLY A 394 -1.51 -8.42 -6.39
CA GLY A 394 -1.67 -9.71 -7.07
C GLY A 394 -2.38 -9.60 -8.42
N GLN A 395 -3.31 -10.53 -8.71
CA GLN A 395 -4.08 -10.52 -9.96
C GLN A 395 -4.99 -9.28 -10.13
N PRO A 396 -5.74 -8.83 -9.10
CA PRO A 396 -6.50 -7.57 -9.17
C PRO A 396 -5.61 -6.36 -9.54
N GLY A 397 -4.43 -6.25 -8.93
CA GLY A 397 -3.48 -5.19 -9.27
C GLY A 397 -2.87 -5.35 -10.68
N ALA A 398 -2.55 -6.58 -11.10
CA ALA A 398 -2.09 -6.84 -12.46
C ALA A 398 -3.17 -6.56 -13.52
N LEU A 399 -4.45 -6.73 -13.17
CA LEU A 399 -5.56 -6.28 -14.00
C LEU A 399 -5.61 -4.76 -14.04
N ASN A 400 -5.45 -4.06 -12.91
CA ASN A 400 -5.42 -2.58 -12.89
C ASN A 400 -4.34 -2.05 -13.86
N GLU A 401 -3.12 -2.57 -13.77
CA GLU A 401 -2.02 -2.28 -14.69
C GLU A 401 -2.36 -2.59 -16.16
N SER A 402 -2.95 -3.77 -16.39
CA SER A 402 -3.34 -4.17 -17.75
C SER A 402 -4.43 -3.27 -18.33
N HIS A 403 -5.39 -2.83 -17.54
CA HIS A 403 -6.39 -1.86 -18.00
C HIS A 403 -5.71 -0.55 -18.40
N SER A 404 -4.77 -0.05 -17.59
CA SER A 404 -4.01 1.15 -17.90
C SER A 404 -3.20 1.00 -19.19
N ASP A 405 -2.51 -0.12 -19.39
CA ASP A 405 -1.81 -0.42 -20.65
C ASP A 405 -2.77 -0.47 -21.85
N VAL A 406 -3.90 -1.18 -21.72
CA VAL A 406 -4.92 -1.32 -22.76
C VAL A 406 -5.49 0.04 -23.16
N PHE A 407 -5.99 0.83 -22.22
CA PHE A 407 -6.61 2.10 -22.55
C PHE A 407 -5.59 3.16 -22.97
N GLY A 408 -4.36 3.12 -22.45
CA GLY A 408 -3.25 3.93 -22.97
C GLY A 408 -2.98 3.65 -24.46
N ALA A 409 -2.88 2.36 -24.84
CA ALA A 409 -2.72 1.96 -26.23
C ALA A 409 -3.92 2.38 -27.08
N LEU A 410 -5.15 2.23 -26.59
CA LEU A 410 -6.36 2.61 -27.33
C LEU A 410 -6.50 4.13 -27.53
N VAL A 411 -6.09 4.94 -26.54
CA VAL A 411 -6.02 6.40 -26.67
C VAL A 411 -5.05 6.78 -27.79
N GLU A 412 -3.85 6.18 -27.79
CA GLU A 412 -2.84 6.43 -28.80
C GLU A 412 -3.30 6.02 -30.19
N GLN A 413 -3.79 4.78 -30.33
CA GLN A 413 -4.30 4.25 -31.59
C GLN A 413 -5.42 5.13 -32.15
N ARG A 414 -6.34 5.58 -31.30
CA ARG A 414 -7.45 6.45 -31.71
C ARG A 414 -6.97 7.83 -32.16
N ALA A 415 -6.04 8.43 -31.44
CA ALA A 415 -5.47 9.73 -31.79
C ALA A 415 -4.69 9.68 -33.12
N LEU A 416 -4.01 8.55 -33.38
CA LEU A 416 -3.22 8.33 -34.59
C LEU A 416 -3.99 7.66 -35.75
N GLY A 417 -5.25 7.28 -35.54
CA GLY A 417 -6.07 6.58 -36.54
C GLY A 417 -5.55 5.19 -36.92
N GLN A 418 -4.97 4.46 -35.97
CA GLN A 418 -4.34 3.16 -36.20
C GLN A 418 -5.30 2.01 -35.94
N THR A 419 -5.44 1.10 -36.90
CA THR A 419 -6.12 -0.17 -36.71
C THR A 419 -5.27 -1.15 -35.88
N ALA A 420 -5.88 -2.18 -35.30
CA ALA A 420 -5.24 -3.15 -34.43
C ALA A 420 -4.03 -3.87 -35.06
N ASP A 421 -4.06 -4.07 -36.38
CA ASP A 421 -2.96 -4.67 -37.17
C ASP A 421 -1.79 -3.71 -37.40
N LYS A 422 -2.03 -2.40 -37.35
CA LYS A 422 -1.02 -1.35 -37.56
C LYS A 422 -0.41 -0.80 -36.27
N ALA A 423 -1.09 -0.97 -35.15
CA ALA A 423 -0.61 -0.52 -33.85
C ALA A 423 0.64 -1.31 -33.41
N ASN A 424 1.58 -0.64 -32.73
CA ASN A 424 2.81 -1.25 -32.22
C ASN A 424 2.57 -2.18 -31.00
N TRP A 425 1.51 -1.91 -30.22
CA TRP A 425 1.20 -2.58 -28.95
C TRP A 425 2.32 -2.49 -27.91
N LEU A 426 3.11 -1.41 -27.96
CA LEU A 426 4.22 -1.15 -27.06
C LEU A 426 3.82 -0.12 -26.00
N VAL A 427 4.21 -0.39 -24.75
CA VAL A 427 4.03 0.53 -23.63
C VAL A 427 5.30 1.35 -23.46
N GLY A 428 5.23 2.65 -23.75
CA GLY A 428 6.41 3.51 -23.72
C GLY A 428 7.32 3.35 -24.94
N ASP A 429 6.75 3.27 -26.15
CA ASP A 429 7.55 3.25 -27.40
C ASP A 429 8.45 4.49 -27.50
N GLY A 430 9.74 4.29 -27.78
CA GLY A 430 10.70 5.38 -27.87
C GLY A 430 10.98 6.11 -26.55
N ILE A 431 10.67 5.49 -25.40
CA ILE A 431 10.98 6.05 -24.07
C ILE A 431 12.48 6.11 -23.77
N TRP A 432 13.26 5.25 -24.42
CA TRP A 432 14.69 5.10 -24.14
C TRP A 432 15.56 6.13 -24.87
N LYS A 433 16.66 6.55 -24.24
CA LYS A 433 17.77 7.24 -24.91
C LYS A 433 18.55 6.25 -25.78
N GLU A 434 19.35 6.81 -26.70
CA GLU A 434 20.27 6.01 -27.52
C GLU A 434 21.23 5.20 -26.64
N GLY A 435 21.51 3.96 -27.05
CA GLY A 435 22.41 3.05 -26.34
C GLY A 435 21.72 2.05 -25.39
N VAL A 436 20.41 2.18 -25.15
CA VAL A 436 19.62 1.19 -24.42
C VAL A 436 19.14 0.09 -25.37
N ASN A 437 19.41 -1.18 -25.04
CA ASN A 437 18.90 -2.33 -25.79
C ASN A 437 17.45 -2.68 -25.39
N GLY A 438 16.53 -1.80 -25.79
CA GLY A 438 15.10 -1.95 -25.53
C GLY A 438 14.25 -1.15 -26.50
N ARG A 439 13.02 -1.61 -26.73
CA ARG A 439 12.04 -0.94 -27.61
C ARG A 439 11.03 -0.13 -26.80
N ALA A 440 10.68 -0.63 -25.61
CA ALA A 440 9.60 -0.11 -24.78
C ALA A 440 9.78 -0.57 -23.32
N LEU A 441 8.90 -0.14 -22.42
CA LEU A 441 8.81 -0.68 -21.05
C LEU A 441 8.17 -2.07 -21.04
N ARG A 442 7.13 -2.29 -21.86
CA ARG A 442 6.39 -3.54 -21.98
C ARG A 442 5.93 -3.75 -23.43
N ASP A 443 5.77 -5.02 -23.82
CA ASP A 443 5.23 -5.41 -25.12
C ASP A 443 3.94 -6.19 -24.88
N MET A 444 2.79 -5.60 -25.24
CA MET A 444 1.51 -6.23 -24.96
C MET A 444 1.27 -7.47 -25.83
N LYS A 445 1.85 -7.55 -27.04
CA LYS A 445 1.71 -8.73 -27.92
C LYS A 445 2.66 -9.85 -27.52
N ASN A 446 3.87 -9.49 -27.11
CA ASN A 446 4.94 -10.42 -26.76
C ASN A 446 5.56 -10.07 -25.39
N PRO A 447 4.84 -10.24 -24.26
CA PRO A 447 5.38 -9.95 -22.93
C PRO A 447 6.69 -10.72 -22.69
N GLY A 448 7.67 -10.06 -22.07
CA GLY A 448 9.01 -10.62 -21.82
C GLY A 448 10.03 -10.33 -22.93
N THR A 449 9.69 -9.45 -23.88
CA THR A 449 10.53 -9.14 -25.07
C THR A 449 10.74 -7.64 -25.31
N ALA A 450 10.26 -6.77 -24.41
CA ALA A 450 10.34 -5.32 -24.60
C ALA A 450 11.79 -4.79 -24.51
N TYR A 451 12.61 -5.40 -23.66
CA TYR A 451 14.02 -5.04 -23.44
C TYR A 451 14.84 -6.24 -22.94
N ASP A 452 16.13 -6.21 -23.25
CA ASP A 452 17.17 -7.11 -22.73
C ASP A 452 18.50 -6.35 -22.70
N ASP A 453 18.66 -5.51 -21.68
CA ASP A 453 19.70 -4.50 -21.60
C ASP A 453 20.58 -4.70 -20.35
N PRO A 454 21.91 -4.53 -20.43
CA PRO A 454 22.79 -4.72 -19.27
C PRO A 454 22.45 -3.82 -18.06
N GLN A 455 21.89 -2.62 -18.29
CA GLN A 455 21.52 -1.69 -17.23
C GLN A 455 20.12 -1.99 -16.67
N LEU A 456 19.16 -2.37 -17.53
CA LEU A 456 17.76 -2.63 -17.14
C LEU A 456 17.49 -4.08 -16.74
N GLY A 457 18.37 -5.01 -17.10
CA GLY A 457 18.07 -6.43 -17.11
C GLY A 457 17.18 -6.83 -18.29
N LYS A 458 16.44 -7.92 -18.12
CA LYS A 458 15.49 -8.44 -19.12
C LYS A 458 14.05 -8.22 -18.66
N ASP A 459 13.17 -7.91 -19.60
CA ASP A 459 11.72 -7.84 -19.39
C ASP A 459 11.21 -9.12 -18.68
N PRO A 460 10.68 -9.01 -17.44
CA PRO A 460 10.31 -10.17 -16.64
C PRO A 460 8.88 -10.65 -16.89
N GLN A 461 8.10 -10.02 -17.77
CA GLN A 461 6.67 -10.31 -17.90
C GLN A 461 6.42 -11.72 -18.48
N PRO A 462 5.59 -12.56 -17.84
CA PRO A 462 5.11 -13.79 -18.43
C PRO A 462 4.04 -13.51 -19.51
N ALA A 463 4.10 -14.28 -20.60
CA ALA A 463 3.08 -14.27 -21.65
C ALA A 463 1.94 -15.29 -21.40
N HIS A 464 2.05 -16.14 -20.39
CA HIS A 464 1.12 -17.25 -20.13
C HIS A 464 0.99 -17.57 -18.63
N MET A 465 -0.20 -18.00 -18.18
CA MET A 465 -0.50 -18.32 -16.77
C MET A 465 0.36 -19.40 -16.14
N ARG A 466 0.96 -20.29 -16.94
CA ARG A 466 1.89 -21.32 -16.47
C ARG A 466 3.18 -20.72 -15.89
N ASP A 467 3.54 -19.54 -16.38
CA ASP A 467 4.73 -18.80 -16.01
C ASP A 467 4.39 -17.66 -15.03
N PHE A 468 3.18 -17.65 -14.46
CA PHE A 468 2.72 -16.64 -13.51
C PHE A 468 3.72 -16.49 -12.35
N VAL A 469 4.19 -15.28 -12.13
CA VAL A 469 5.22 -14.98 -11.13
C VAL A 469 4.57 -14.78 -9.76
N ARG A 470 4.82 -15.72 -8.85
CA ARG A 470 4.42 -15.61 -7.44
C ARG A 470 5.50 -14.89 -6.65
N THR A 471 5.23 -13.66 -6.26
CA THR A 471 6.19 -12.81 -5.52
C THR A 471 5.47 -11.95 -4.48
N SER A 472 6.21 -11.41 -3.52
CA SER A 472 5.74 -10.32 -2.64
C SER A 472 6.19 -8.94 -3.10
N ARG A 473 7.19 -8.88 -3.99
CA ARG A 473 7.66 -7.63 -4.60
C ARG A 473 6.60 -7.07 -5.54
N ASP A 474 6.71 -5.79 -5.86
CA ASP A 474 5.85 -5.18 -6.88
C ASP A 474 4.35 -5.41 -6.58
N ASN A 475 3.95 -5.27 -5.31
CA ASN A 475 2.60 -5.55 -4.83
C ASN A 475 2.05 -6.94 -5.22
N GLY A 476 2.92 -7.96 -5.29
CA GLY A 476 2.51 -9.27 -5.78
C GLY A 476 2.67 -9.45 -7.29
N GLY A 477 3.60 -8.70 -7.91
CA GLY A 477 3.91 -8.75 -9.33
C GLY A 477 2.82 -8.14 -10.20
N VAL A 478 2.32 -6.96 -9.85
CA VAL A 478 1.26 -6.27 -10.60
C VAL A 478 1.73 -5.84 -12.00
N HIS A 479 2.89 -5.19 -12.10
CA HIS A 479 3.47 -4.81 -13.39
C HIS A 479 4.08 -6.02 -14.10
N ILE A 480 4.49 -7.06 -13.35
CA ILE A 480 5.05 -8.29 -13.92
C ILE A 480 3.94 -9.10 -14.58
N ASN A 481 2.90 -9.47 -13.84
CA ASN A 481 1.86 -10.39 -14.32
C ASN A 481 0.81 -9.73 -15.22
N SER A 482 0.85 -8.40 -15.42
CA SER A 482 -0.05 -7.70 -16.36
C SER A 482 0.17 -8.09 -17.82
N GLY A 483 1.32 -8.66 -18.16
CA GLY A 483 1.61 -9.21 -19.49
C GLY A 483 0.58 -10.25 -19.96
N ILE A 484 0.07 -11.08 -19.05
CA ILE A 484 -0.90 -12.15 -19.36
C ILE A 484 -2.23 -11.56 -19.91
N PRO A 485 -2.95 -10.69 -19.18
CA PRO A 485 -4.14 -10.04 -19.70
C PRO A 485 -3.86 -9.04 -20.84
N ASN A 486 -2.68 -8.40 -20.88
CA ASN A 486 -2.29 -7.54 -22.01
C ASN A 486 -2.26 -8.33 -23.33
N LYS A 487 -1.63 -9.52 -23.31
CA LYS A 487 -1.56 -10.40 -24.47
C LYS A 487 -2.94 -10.90 -24.88
N ALA A 488 -3.78 -11.29 -23.93
CA ALA A 488 -5.17 -11.67 -24.23
C ALA A 488 -5.92 -10.54 -24.95
N PHE A 489 -5.77 -9.28 -24.50
CA PHE A 489 -6.40 -8.15 -25.18
C PHE A 489 -5.83 -7.90 -26.60
N ALA A 490 -4.51 -7.85 -26.73
CA ALA A 490 -3.86 -7.55 -28.01
C ALA A 490 -4.14 -8.62 -29.07
N ASP A 491 -4.15 -9.89 -28.68
CA ASP A 491 -4.50 -11.02 -29.55
C ASP A 491 -5.98 -10.96 -29.94
N PHE A 492 -6.88 -10.70 -28.98
CA PHE A 492 -8.29 -10.54 -29.25
C PHE A 492 -8.57 -9.39 -30.22
N ALA A 493 -8.03 -8.19 -29.94
CA ALA A 493 -8.21 -7.02 -30.78
C ALA A 493 -7.66 -7.24 -32.20
N THR A 494 -6.50 -7.89 -32.32
CA THR A 494 -5.91 -8.25 -33.62
C THR A 494 -6.78 -9.25 -34.38
N ALA A 495 -7.36 -10.25 -33.70
CA ALA A 495 -8.25 -11.24 -34.31
C ALA A 495 -9.61 -10.67 -34.73
N VAL A 496 -10.12 -9.67 -34.00
CA VAL A 496 -11.30 -8.91 -34.41
C VAL A 496 -10.99 -8.07 -35.65
N GLY A 497 -9.82 -7.41 -35.67
CA GLY A 497 -9.40 -6.52 -36.73
C GLY A 497 -10.07 -5.14 -36.64
N GLY A 498 -9.72 -4.24 -37.56
CA GLY A 498 -10.25 -2.87 -37.55
C GLY A 498 -9.78 -2.06 -36.34
N ASN A 499 -10.66 -1.23 -35.78
CA ASN A 499 -10.34 -0.32 -34.69
C ASN A 499 -10.47 -1.03 -33.33
N ALA A 500 -9.37 -1.18 -32.59
CA ALA A 500 -9.41 -1.86 -31.29
C ALA A 500 -10.26 -1.14 -30.23
N TRP A 501 -10.49 0.17 -30.37
CA TRP A 501 -11.35 0.94 -29.46
C TRP A 501 -12.85 0.74 -29.72
N GLU A 502 -13.25 -0.01 -30.74
CA GLU A 502 -14.66 -0.36 -30.99
C GLU A 502 -15.08 -1.55 -30.13
N ALA A 503 -15.37 -2.72 -30.74
CA ALA A 503 -15.83 -3.88 -29.98
C ALA A 503 -14.83 -4.31 -28.88
N PRO A 504 -13.51 -4.46 -29.14
CA PRO A 504 -12.59 -4.93 -28.11
C PRO A 504 -12.50 -4.00 -26.90
N GLY A 505 -12.28 -2.70 -27.14
CA GLY A 505 -12.17 -1.69 -26.09
C GLY A 505 -13.46 -1.53 -25.28
N LYS A 506 -14.63 -1.58 -25.93
CA LYS A 506 -15.93 -1.52 -25.22
C LYS A 506 -16.17 -2.75 -24.34
N ILE A 507 -15.79 -3.93 -24.82
CA ILE A 507 -15.88 -5.18 -24.04
C ILE A 507 -15.01 -5.09 -22.78
N TRP A 508 -13.75 -4.65 -22.91
CA TRP A 508 -12.86 -4.48 -21.76
C TRP A 508 -13.37 -3.45 -20.75
N TYR A 509 -13.89 -2.32 -21.24
CA TYR A 509 -14.45 -1.26 -20.41
C TYR A 509 -15.67 -1.74 -19.60
N GLU A 510 -16.62 -2.41 -20.26
CA GLU A 510 -17.80 -2.96 -19.59
C GLU A 510 -17.44 -4.09 -18.62
N ALA A 511 -16.49 -4.96 -18.99
CA ALA A 511 -16.05 -6.05 -18.12
C ALA A 511 -15.42 -5.54 -16.82
N ARG A 512 -14.60 -4.48 -16.89
CA ARG A 512 -13.98 -3.86 -15.71
C ARG A 512 -15.02 -3.43 -14.69
N ALA A 513 -16.04 -2.69 -15.14
CA ALA A 513 -17.11 -2.19 -14.27
C ALA A 513 -17.88 -3.31 -13.56
N ASN A 514 -17.92 -4.51 -14.14
CA ASN A 514 -18.66 -5.67 -13.63
C ASN A 514 -17.80 -6.69 -12.86
N ALA A 515 -16.47 -6.56 -12.86
CA ALA A 515 -15.57 -7.53 -12.24
C ALA A 515 -15.45 -7.40 -10.71
N GLY A 516 -15.92 -6.28 -10.13
CA GLY A 516 -15.78 -5.98 -8.71
C GLY A 516 -14.37 -5.51 -8.33
N SER A 517 -14.12 -5.38 -7.03
CA SER A 517 -12.88 -4.78 -6.51
C SER A 517 -11.71 -5.76 -6.37
N ASP A 518 -11.94 -7.07 -6.40
CA ASP A 518 -10.90 -8.09 -6.18
C ASP A 518 -10.96 -9.26 -7.19
N PRO A 519 -11.04 -9.00 -8.51
CA PRO A 519 -11.17 -10.08 -9.50
C PRO A 519 -9.85 -10.83 -9.72
N SER A 520 -9.95 -12.16 -9.79
CA SER A 520 -8.95 -13.00 -10.46
C SER A 520 -9.00 -12.81 -11.99
N PHE A 521 -7.95 -13.22 -12.69
CA PHE A 521 -7.93 -13.22 -14.16
C PHE A 521 -9.06 -14.07 -14.74
N ALA A 522 -9.39 -15.20 -14.11
CA ALA A 522 -10.49 -16.07 -14.54
C ALA A 522 -11.87 -15.38 -14.42
N GLN A 523 -12.07 -14.62 -13.35
CA GLN A 523 -13.30 -13.84 -13.15
C GLN A 523 -13.40 -12.67 -14.13
N PHE A 524 -12.29 -11.96 -14.35
CA PHE A 524 -12.27 -10.90 -15.35
C PHE A 524 -12.51 -11.45 -16.77
N ALA A 525 -11.85 -12.55 -17.14
CA ALA A 525 -12.08 -13.23 -18.40
C ALA A 525 -13.56 -13.62 -18.57
N TYR A 526 -14.20 -14.14 -17.53
CA TYR A 526 -15.65 -14.40 -17.55
C TYR A 526 -16.47 -13.12 -17.83
N GLN A 527 -16.17 -12.00 -17.17
CA GLN A 527 -16.87 -10.74 -17.43
C GLN A 527 -16.66 -10.21 -18.85
N THR A 528 -15.47 -10.39 -19.43
CA THR A 528 -15.24 -10.03 -20.84
C THR A 528 -16.08 -10.87 -21.80
N ILE A 529 -16.27 -12.16 -21.52
CA ILE A 529 -17.14 -13.04 -22.34
C ILE A 529 -18.60 -12.61 -22.22
N GLU A 530 -19.06 -12.28 -21.01
CA GLU A 530 -20.42 -11.79 -20.81
C GLU A 530 -20.68 -10.46 -21.53
N ALA A 531 -19.73 -9.52 -21.49
CA ALA A 531 -19.80 -8.28 -22.24
C ALA A 531 -19.76 -8.54 -23.76
N ALA A 532 -18.91 -9.45 -24.23
CA ALA A 532 -18.82 -9.81 -25.66
C ALA A 532 -20.12 -10.40 -26.20
N LYS A 533 -20.83 -11.24 -25.43
CA LYS A 533 -22.15 -11.77 -25.81
C LYS A 533 -23.20 -10.68 -26.05
N ARG A 534 -23.04 -9.50 -25.46
CA ARG A 534 -23.93 -8.34 -25.65
C ARG A 534 -23.44 -7.43 -26.78
N ILE A 535 -22.14 -7.14 -26.82
CA ILE A 535 -21.54 -6.13 -27.70
C ILE A 535 -21.21 -6.69 -29.09
N SER A 536 -20.55 -7.85 -29.15
CA SER A 536 -20.15 -8.50 -30.39
C SER A 536 -20.21 -10.03 -30.27
N PRO A 537 -21.42 -10.62 -30.37
CA PRO A 537 -21.62 -12.05 -30.18
C PRO A 537 -20.77 -12.92 -31.13
N ASN A 538 -20.51 -12.42 -32.35
CA ASN A 538 -19.73 -13.12 -33.37
C ASN A 538 -18.23 -13.20 -33.03
N ASP A 539 -17.73 -12.33 -32.15
CA ASP A 539 -16.32 -12.30 -31.75
C ASP A 539 -16.06 -13.10 -30.46
N VAL A 540 -17.08 -13.65 -29.80
CA VAL A 540 -16.94 -14.47 -28.59
C VAL A 540 -15.92 -15.62 -28.77
N PRO A 541 -15.94 -16.40 -29.86
CA PRO A 541 -14.95 -17.47 -30.05
C PRO A 541 -13.51 -16.97 -30.14
N LYS A 542 -13.30 -15.75 -30.69
CA LYS A 542 -11.96 -15.13 -30.76
C LYS A 542 -11.48 -14.72 -29.37
N LEU A 543 -12.39 -14.21 -28.54
CA LEU A 543 -12.09 -13.82 -27.15
C LEU A 543 -11.80 -15.05 -26.27
N GLU A 544 -12.60 -16.11 -26.39
CA GLU A 544 -12.35 -17.38 -25.70
C GLU A 544 -10.99 -17.95 -26.07
N LYS A 545 -10.65 -17.91 -27.37
CA LYS A 545 -9.32 -18.33 -27.84
C LYS A 545 -8.21 -17.46 -27.24
N ALA A 546 -8.36 -16.14 -27.22
CA ALA A 546 -7.32 -15.25 -26.69
C ALA A 546 -7.04 -15.50 -25.20
N TRP A 547 -8.08 -15.73 -24.38
CA TRP A 547 -7.90 -16.13 -22.98
C TRP A 547 -7.27 -17.53 -22.82
N SER A 548 -7.71 -18.49 -23.64
CA SER A 548 -7.16 -19.84 -23.65
C SER A 548 -5.68 -19.86 -24.07
N ASP A 549 -5.28 -19.04 -25.05
CA ASP A 549 -3.91 -18.96 -25.56
C ASP A 549 -2.92 -18.40 -24.52
N VAL A 550 -3.42 -17.67 -23.51
CA VAL A 550 -2.62 -17.22 -22.35
C VAL A 550 -2.84 -18.10 -21.11
N GLY A 551 -3.58 -19.20 -21.23
CA GLY A 551 -3.78 -20.18 -20.16
C GLY A 551 -4.78 -19.76 -19.07
N VAL A 552 -5.70 -18.84 -19.38
CA VAL A 552 -6.75 -18.41 -18.46
C VAL A 552 -8.07 -19.07 -18.87
N THR A 553 -8.64 -19.89 -17.98
CA THR A 553 -9.99 -20.45 -18.15
C THR A 553 -11.01 -19.52 -17.49
N PRO A 554 -11.98 -18.95 -18.23
CA PRO A 554 -13.02 -18.10 -17.66
C PRO A 554 -13.84 -18.82 -16.57
N SER A 555 -14.07 -18.15 -15.44
CA SER A 555 -14.88 -18.69 -14.33
C SER A 555 -15.61 -17.59 -13.57
N ALA A 556 -16.92 -17.75 -13.37
CA ALA A 556 -17.72 -16.89 -12.50
C ALA A 556 -17.46 -17.14 -11.00
N LYS A 557 -16.93 -18.31 -10.64
CA LYS A 557 -16.61 -18.65 -9.24
C LYS A 557 -15.28 -18.00 -8.86
N ALA A 558 -15.21 -17.46 -7.63
CA ALA A 558 -13.94 -17.13 -7.00
C ALA A 558 -13.04 -18.37 -7.06
N ALA A 559 -11.78 -18.19 -7.46
CA ALA A 559 -10.83 -19.28 -7.45
C ALA A 559 -10.81 -19.86 -6.03
N ALA A 560 -11.19 -21.14 -5.88
CA ALA A 560 -10.81 -21.87 -4.68
C ALA A 560 -9.28 -21.79 -4.66
N ASP A 561 -8.71 -21.25 -3.57
CA ASP A 561 -7.28 -21.09 -3.37
C ASP A 561 -6.54 -22.22 -4.07
N VAL A 562 -5.76 -21.87 -5.10
CA VAL A 562 -4.86 -22.82 -5.73
C VAL A 562 -4.00 -23.36 -4.62
N THR A 563 -4.30 -24.58 -4.20
CA THR A 563 -3.62 -25.27 -3.12
C THR A 563 -2.14 -25.22 -3.46
N PRO A 564 -1.25 -24.84 -2.53
CA PRO A 564 0.17 -24.77 -2.85
C PRO A 564 0.64 -26.17 -3.23
N ILE A 565 0.77 -26.42 -4.54
CA ILE A 565 1.52 -27.55 -5.05
C ILE A 565 2.97 -27.25 -4.67
N VAL A 566 3.42 -27.89 -3.61
CA VAL A 566 4.84 -27.97 -3.25
C VAL A 566 5.52 -28.70 -4.39
N VAL A 567 6.17 -27.97 -5.29
CA VAL A 567 7.14 -28.58 -6.20
C VAL A 567 8.35 -28.90 -5.34
N ASN A 568 8.50 -30.19 -5.02
CA ASN A 568 9.76 -30.71 -4.49
C ASN A 568 10.79 -30.60 -5.61
N ASP A 569 11.65 -29.60 -5.53
CA ASP A 569 12.89 -29.60 -6.30
C ASP A 569 13.79 -30.72 -5.77
N ASN A 570 13.79 -31.83 -6.50
CA ASN A 570 14.63 -32.97 -6.24
C ASN A 570 15.23 -33.42 -7.56
N SER A 571 15.96 -32.51 -8.22
CA SER A 571 16.89 -32.88 -9.28
C SER A 571 18.24 -32.23 -9.01
N ASP A 572 19.01 -32.83 -8.10
CA ASP A 572 20.45 -32.94 -8.25
C ASP A 572 21.01 -33.96 -7.26
N LYS A 573 21.13 -35.21 -7.74
CA LYS A 573 22.21 -36.17 -7.47
C LYS A 573 21.79 -37.58 -7.91
N LYS A 574 22.27 -38.01 -9.08
CA LYS A 574 23.10 -39.23 -9.22
C LYS A 574 23.61 -39.43 -10.66
N SER A 575 24.93 -39.64 -10.71
CA SER A 575 25.76 -40.42 -11.65
C SER A 575 25.87 -39.98 -13.12
N ALA A 576 27.03 -39.39 -13.47
CA ALA A 576 28.14 -40.14 -14.08
C ALA A 576 29.46 -39.65 -13.49
#